data_AF-A0A7X8XHF1-F1
#
_entry.id   AF-A0A7X8XHF1-F1
#
_cell.length_a   1.000
_cell.length_b   1.000
_cell.length_c   1.000
_cell.angle_alpha   90.00
_cell.angle_beta   90.00
_cell.angle_gamma   90.00
#
_symmetry.space_group_name_H-M   'P 1'
#
loop_
_entity.id
_entity.type
_entity.pdbx_description
1 polymer ?
#
loop_
_entity_poly.entity_id
_entity_poly.type
_entity_poly.pdbx_seq_one_letter_code
_entity_poly.pdbx_strand_id
1 'polypeptide(L)'
;LYKIETVETRLVERITMNDEERRRMGYDLQTSYRFSGKDGGQAVVSTVKLHEEVLGNLIYAQAATVSKINKGWKRRAKKEVMGFLIDPLSGFWSKADDEDQDEQNAETPVTNNVKPQRIVPFVEDIKNILVFAPGGEVSKETMTTLQAALKRGIEQVFQIEEAELAVEPLPNSDNRKRILFYEAVEGGAGVLNRLADEPKALSMVADQALRIMHYKRQGPAWDVDTMAEELDEQGHAFCEAGCYRCLLSYYNQPEHVDIDRRDPDAIKILVALANGSVERCAQEPEGGMSGLQARFIETLKERNLPIPDRSNVPLKSGGTLPLVYSKYRTAVVFGEACDEVVEYCADRAFTVLDVGPDEDMWDRILTQSHGIFDEQGVGDNE
;
A
#
# COMPACT_ATOMS: atom_id res chain seq x y z
N LEU A 1 2.60 -13.91 -12.32
CA LEU A 1 3.38 -12.65 -12.38
C LEU A 1 4.79 -13.00 -12.82
N TYR A 2 5.41 -12.21 -13.67
CA TYR A 2 6.77 -12.43 -14.17
C TYR A 2 7.60 -11.17 -13.95
N LYS A 3 8.69 -11.27 -13.18
CA LYS A 3 9.53 -10.13 -12.84
C LYS A 3 10.40 -9.78 -14.04
N ILE A 4 10.34 -8.53 -14.46
CA ILE A 4 11.19 -8.02 -15.54
C ILE A 4 12.40 -7.35 -14.90
N GLU A 5 13.60 -7.91 -15.15
CA GLU A 5 14.87 -7.38 -14.63
C GLU A 5 15.58 -6.50 -15.67
N THR A 6 15.61 -6.95 -16.92
CA THR A 6 16.27 -6.24 -18.03
C THR A 6 15.36 -6.18 -19.23
N VAL A 7 15.38 -5.05 -19.94
CA VAL A 7 14.71 -4.87 -21.22
C VAL A 7 15.71 -4.32 -22.23
N GLU A 8 15.80 -4.95 -23.39
CA GLU A 8 16.58 -4.45 -24.51
C GLU A 8 15.65 -3.87 -25.58
N THR A 9 16.06 -2.75 -26.16
CA THR A 9 15.32 -2.09 -27.25
C THR A 9 16.16 -2.12 -28.52
N ARG A 10 15.54 -2.40 -29.67
CA ARG A 10 16.18 -2.31 -30.97
C ARG A 10 15.65 -1.10 -31.73
N LEU A 11 16.54 -0.38 -32.42
CA LEU A 11 16.13 0.74 -33.26
C LEU A 11 15.29 0.23 -34.44
N VAL A 12 14.14 0.86 -34.66
CA VAL A 12 13.27 0.64 -35.81
C VAL A 12 13.07 1.99 -36.50
N GLU A 13 13.34 2.06 -37.80
CA GLU A 13 13.37 3.32 -38.55
C GLU A 13 11.98 3.88 -38.90
N ARG A 14 10.90 3.12 -38.63
CA ARG A 14 9.52 3.51 -38.93
C ARG A 14 8.66 3.37 -37.68
N ILE A 15 8.00 4.46 -37.30
CA ILE A 15 6.91 4.44 -36.33
C ILE A 15 5.68 3.91 -37.07
N THR A 16 5.17 2.76 -36.65
CA THR A 16 3.95 2.20 -37.26
C THR A 16 2.71 2.82 -36.64
N MET A 17 1.56 2.78 -37.34
CA MET A 17 0.27 3.22 -36.79
C MET A 17 -0.05 2.50 -35.48
N ASN A 18 0.31 1.22 -35.35
CA ASN A 18 0.15 0.43 -34.13
C ASN A 18 1.02 0.97 -32.98
N ASP A 19 2.20 1.53 -33.23
CA ASP A 19 3.04 2.11 -32.18
C ASP A 19 2.45 3.41 -31.62
N GLU A 20 1.82 4.21 -32.48
CA GLU A 20 1.08 5.40 -32.07
C GLU A 20 -0.21 5.05 -31.32
N GLU A 21 -0.90 3.99 -31.74
CA GLU A 21 -2.09 3.49 -31.06
C GLU A 21 -1.78 2.87 -29.69
N ARG A 22 -0.65 2.17 -29.54
CA ARG A 22 -0.15 1.69 -28.23
C ARG A 22 0.13 2.83 -27.26
N ARG A 23 0.72 3.93 -27.74
CA ARG A 23 0.91 5.16 -26.94
C ARG A 23 -0.44 5.76 -26.51
N ARG A 24 -1.46 5.68 -27.38
CA ARG A 24 -2.80 6.21 -27.09
C ARG A 24 -3.61 5.35 -26.13
N MET A 25 -3.48 4.03 -26.20
CA MET A 25 -4.27 3.09 -25.38
C MET A 25 -3.84 3.10 -23.91
N GLY A 26 -2.54 3.22 -23.65
CA GLY A 26 -1.97 3.15 -22.30
C GLY A 26 -2.16 1.78 -21.62
N TYR A 27 -1.58 1.64 -20.43
CA TYR A 27 -1.56 0.39 -19.67
C TYR A 27 -2.49 0.44 -18.45
N ASP A 28 -3.05 -0.72 -18.12
CA ASP A 28 -3.73 -1.00 -16.85
C ASP A 28 -2.67 -1.40 -15.81
N LEU A 29 -2.20 -0.41 -15.05
CA LEU A 29 -1.17 -0.59 -14.04
C LEU A 29 -1.82 -0.76 -12.66
N GLN A 30 -1.32 -1.72 -11.88
CA GLN A 30 -1.61 -1.83 -10.46
C GLN A 30 -0.32 -1.74 -9.67
N THR A 31 -0.35 -0.91 -8.63
CA THR A 31 0.74 -0.80 -7.68
C THR A 31 0.40 -1.56 -6.40
N SER A 32 1.39 -2.29 -5.90
CA SER A 32 1.34 -2.96 -4.61
C SER A 32 2.62 -2.67 -3.85
N TYR A 33 2.56 -2.73 -2.52
CA TYR A 33 3.74 -2.58 -1.69
C TYR A 33 3.84 -3.71 -0.67
N ARG A 34 5.04 -3.93 -0.16
CA ARG A 34 5.34 -4.88 0.92
C ARG A 34 6.35 -4.24 1.86
N PHE A 35 6.07 -4.32 3.16
CA PHE A 35 7.04 -3.91 4.17
C PHE A 35 8.22 -4.88 4.19
N SER A 36 9.41 -4.33 4.43
CA SER A 36 10.62 -5.14 4.58
C SER A 36 10.52 -5.98 5.85
N GLY A 37 10.83 -7.28 5.74
CA GLY A 37 10.73 -8.22 6.86
C GLY A 37 12.00 -8.27 7.69
N LYS A 38 11.84 -8.25 9.02
CA LYS A 38 12.82 -8.46 10.12
C LYS A 38 14.09 -7.58 10.17
N ASP A 39 14.71 -7.20 9.06
CA ASP A 39 15.99 -6.46 9.04
C ASP A 39 15.93 -5.09 8.34
N GLY A 40 14.74 -4.67 7.87
CA GLY A 40 14.52 -3.34 7.28
C GLY A 40 13.23 -2.72 7.82
N GLY A 41 13.38 -1.75 8.73
CA GLY A 41 12.36 -0.81 9.25
C GLY A 41 10.94 -1.36 9.46
N GLN A 42 10.51 -1.53 10.72
CA GLN A 42 9.09 -1.72 11.03
C GLN A 42 8.25 -0.57 10.48
N ALA A 43 7.07 -0.88 9.93
CA ALA A 43 6.11 0.13 9.55
C ALA A 43 5.69 0.93 10.80
N VAL A 44 5.73 2.26 10.69
CA VAL A 44 5.24 3.18 11.71
C VAL A 44 3.79 3.48 11.39
N VAL A 45 2.91 3.17 12.34
CA VAL A 45 1.49 3.51 12.26
C VAL A 45 1.26 4.78 13.10
N SER A 46 0.61 5.76 12.51
CA SER A 46 0.22 6.99 13.18
C SER A 46 -1.25 7.29 12.91
N THR A 47 -1.93 7.81 13.92
CA THR A 47 -3.31 8.27 13.81
C THR A 47 -3.31 9.78 13.57
N VAL A 48 -4.15 10.26 12.66
CA VAL A 48 -4.39 11.69 12.47
C VAL A 48 -5.66 12.05 13.24
N LYS A 49 -5.57 13.04 14.13
CA LYS A 49 -6.68 13.46 14.98
C LYS A 49 -6.93 14.95 14.93
N LEU A 50 -8.17 15.33 15.19
CA LEU A 50 -8.56 16.68 15.58
C LEU A 50 -9.27 16.57 16.94
N HIS A 51 -8.59 17.00 18.00
CA HIS A 51 -9.02 16.71 19.37
C HIS A 51 -9.17 15.17 19.57
N GLU A 52 -10.36 14.68 19.89
CA GLU A 52 -10.65 13.25 20.07
C GLU A 52 -11.14 12.56 18.78
N GLU A 53 -11.42 13.32 17.71
CA GLU A 53 -11.92 12.76 16.45
C GLU A 53 -10.77 12.20 15.60
N VAL A 54 -10.89 10.93 15.19
CA VAL A 54 -9.93 10.29 14.29
C VAL A 54 -10.27 10.61 12.84
N LEU A 55 -9.38 11.34 12.18
CA LEU A 55 -9.51 11.77 10.78
C LEU A 55 -8.98 10.73 9.78
N GLY A 56 -8.15 9.80 10.23
CA GLY A 56 -7.55 8.77 9.41
C GLY A 56 -6.25 8.23 9.98
N ASN A 57 -5.59 7.35 9.22
CA ASN A 57 -4.35 6.70 9.60
C ASN A 57 -3.26 6.90 8.56
N LEU A 58 -2.02 7.01 9.04
CA LEU A 58 -0.80 7.02 8.25
C LEU A 58 -0.02 5.74 8.54
N ILE A 59 0.50 5.13 7.48
CA ILE A 59 1.47 4.04 7.61
C ILE A 59 2.71 4.44 6.84
N TYR A 60 3.79 4.72 7.56
CA TYR A 60 5.10 4.99 6.98
C TYR A 60 5.94 3.73 7.02
N ALA A 61 6.67 3.45 5.94
CA ALA A 61 7.69 2.40 5.96
C ALA A 61 8.91 2.85 5.16
N GLN A 62 10.08 2.73 5.80
CA GLN A 62 11.35 2.90 5.14
C GLN A 62 11.68 1.65 4.33
N ALA A 63 12.28 1.84 3.14
CA ALA A 63 12.75 0.74 2.31
C ALA A 63 11.71 -0.37 2.07
N ALA A 64 10.46 0.00 1.79
CA ALA A 64 9.42 -0.94 1.38
C ALA A 64 9.60 -1.35 -0.08
N THR A 65 9.30 -2.61 -0.40
CA THR A 65 9.26 -3.06 -1.80
C THR A 65 7.98 -2.53 -2.44
N VAL A 66 8.12 -1.74 -3.50
CA VAL A 66 7.01 -1.26 -4.34
C VAL A 66 7.06 -2.01 -5.67
N SER A 67 5.96 -2.68 -6.02
CA SER A 67 5.83 -3.42 -7.27
C SER A 67 4.84 -2.71 -8.19
N LYS A 68 5.24 -2.47 -9.44
CA LYS A 68 4.32 -2.03 -10.51
C LYS A 68 3.99 -3.18 -11.44
N ILE A 69 2.74 -3.58 -11.45
CA ILE A 69 2.21 -4.72 -12.20
C ILE A 69 1.47 -4.18 -13.43
N ASN A 70 1.90 -4.60 -14.62
CA ASN A 70 1.20 -4.26 -15.86
C ASN A 70 0.25 -5.40 -16.24
N LYS A 71 -1.05 -5.15 -16.08
CA LYS A 71 -2.11 -6.14 -16.33
C LYS A 71 -2.50 -6.24 -17.79
N GLY A 72 -2.06 -5.35 -18.66
CA GLY A 72 -2.48 -5.31 -20.06
C GLY A 72 -2.85 -3.90 -20.51
N TRP A 73 -3.49 -3.80 -21.67
CA TRP A 73 -4.01 -2.53 -22.20
C TRP A 73 -5.16 -1.98 -21.36
N LYS A 74 -5.19 -0.65 -21.16
CA LYS A 74 -6.22 0.01 -20.35
C LYS A 74 -7.64 -0.16 -20.90
N ARG A 75 -7.79 -0.17 -22.24
CA ARG A 75 -9.07 -0.25 -22.95
C ARG A 75 -9.38 -1.63 -23.56
N ARG A 76 -8.77 -2.71 -23.05
CA ARG A 76 -9.00 -4.07 -23.56
C ARG A 76 -10.45 -4.53 -23.37
N ALA A 77 -10.95 -5.34 -24.30
CA ALA A 77 -12.32 -5.85 -24.29
C ALA A 77 -12.61 -6.78 -23.09
N LYS A 78 -11.67 -7.67 -22.74
CA LYS A 78 -11.80 -8.63 -21.64
C LYS A 78 -10.84 -8.29 -20.51
N LYS A 79 -11.32 -7.65 -19.43
CA LYS A 79 -10.48 -7.21 -18.30
C LYS A 79 -9.92 -8.38 -17.49
N GLU A 80 -10.59 -9.52 -17.49
CA GLU A 80 -10.21 -10.77 -16.85
C GLU A 80 -8.98 -11.43 -17.50
N VAL A 81 -8.74 -11.17 -18.79
CA VAL A 81 -7.53 -11.65 -19.46
C VAL A 81 -6.41 -10.64 -19.19
N MET A 82 -5.46 -11.04 -18.34
CA MET A 82 -4.32 -10.21 -17.95
C MET A 82 -3.03 -10.64 -18.64
N GLY A 83 -2.15 -9.67 -18.85
CA GLY A 83 -0.80 -9.90 -19.33
C GLY A 83 -0.68 -10.00 -20.85
N PHE A 84 0.53 -10.27 -21.30
CA PHE A 84 0.95 -10.27 -22.70
C PHE A 84 1.51 -11.64 -23.08
N LEU A 85 1.42 -11.98 -24.35
CA LEU A 85 2.06 -13.17 -24.88
C LEU A 85 3.55 -12.88 -25.13
N ILE A 86 4.41 -13.79 -24.71
CA ILE A 86 5.85 -13.76 -24.97
C ILE A 86 6.27 -15.09 -25.58
N ASP A 87 7.15 -15.05 -26.56
CA ASP A 87 7.84 -16.25 -27.01
C ASP A 87 8.95 -16.58 -25.99
N PRO A 88 8.87 -17.72 -25.28
CA PRO A 88 9.81 -18.04 -24.22
C PRO A 88 11.23 -18.36 -24.72
N LEU A 89 11.42 -18.60 -26.02
CA LEU A 89 12.74 -18.87 -26.59
C LEU A 89 13.43 -17.59 -27.07
N SER A 90 12.69 -16.69 -27.70
CA SER A 90 13.26 -15.46 -28.24
C SER A 90 13.16 -14.27 -27.30
N GLY A 91 12.27 -14.32 -26.29
CA GLY A 91 12.02 -13.21 -25.37
C GLY A 91 11.22 -12.06 -25.99
N PHE A 92 10.80 -12.16 -27.25
CA PHE A 92 9.99 -11.13 -27.89
C PHE A 92 8.53 -11.21 -27.44
N TRP A 93 7.95 -10.04 -27.19
CA TRP A 93 6.50 -9.90 -27.03
C TRP A 93 5.82 -10.33 -28.34
N SER A 94 4.95 -11.32 -28.27
CA SER A 94 4.12 -11.71 -29.40
C SER A 94 3.03 -10.65 -29.59
N LYS A 95 2.70 -10.33 -30.85
CA LYS A 95 1.47 -9.59 -31.14
C LYS A 95 0.31 -10.47 -30.64
N ALA A 96 -0.46 -9.98 -29.66
CA ALA A 96 -1.53 -10.75 -29.03
C ALA A 96 -2.73 -10.95 -29.98
N ASP A 97 -3.50 -12.02 -29.74
CA ASP A 97 -4.59 -12.62 -30.55
C ASP A 97 -5.76 -11.73 -31.06
N ASP A 98 -5.76 -10.41 -30.84
CA ASP A 98 -6.89 -9.52 -31.20
C ASP A 98 -6.64 -8.64 -32.45
N GLU A 99 -5.50 -8.82 -33.13
CA GLU A 99 -5.25 -8.20 -34.44
C GLU A 99 -5.42 -9.26 -35.53
N ASP A 100 -6.30 -8.99 -36.51
CA ASP A 100 -6.49 -9.77 -37.73
C ASP A 100 -5.14 -10.30 -38.26
N GLN A 101 -5.12 -11.59 -38.58
CA GLN A 101 -3.93 -12.38 -38.98
C GLN A 101 -3.33 -11.99 -40.35
N ASP A 102 -3.45 -10.74 -40.79
CA ASP A 102 -3.18 -10.35 -42.18
C ASP A 102 -1.93 -9.48 -42.40
N GLU A 103 -1.02 -9.40 -41.43
CA GLU A 103 0.34 -8.87 -41.69
C GLU A 103 1.43 -9.83 -41.21
N GLN A 104 1.74 -10.79 -42.08
CA GLN A 104 3.01 -11.52 -42.05
C GLN A 104 4.17 -10.56 -42.34
N ASN A 105 4.78 -10.02 -41.28
CA ASN A 105 6.13 -9.48 -41.41
C ASN A 105 7.12 -10.63 -41.58
N ALA A 106 7.77 -10.66 -42.75
CA ALA A 106 8.71 -11.69 -43.20
C ALA A 106 10.07 -11.72 -42.44
N GLU A 107 10.12 -11.20 -41.21
CA GLU A 107 11.36 -11.13 -40.41
C GLU A 107 11.32 -11.94 -39.10
N THR A 108 10.25 -12.68 -38.84
CA THR A 108 10.28 -13.65 -37.72
C THR A 108 10.90 -14.94 -38.24
N PRO A 109 12.05 -15.42 -37.72
CA PRO A 109 12.57 -16.73 -38.10
C PRO A 109 11.52 -17.77 -37.72
N VAL A 110 10.91 -18.38 -38.74
CA VAL A 110 9.94 -19.49 -38.59
C VAL A 110 10.73 -20.74 -38.21
N THR A 111 11.30 -20.77 -37.01
CA THR A 111 12.12 -21.90 -36.58
C THR A 111 11.92 -22.28 -35.13
N ASN A 112 10.72 -22.16 -34.55
CA ASN A 112 10.38 -22.93 -33.34
C ASN A 112 8.87 -23.10 -33.11
N ASN A 113 8.42 -24.35 -32.97
CA ASN A 113 7.04 -24.77 -32.65
C ASN A 113 6.62 -24.47 -31.20
N VAL A 114 7.28 -23.54 -30.50
CA VAL A 114 6.99 -23.27 -29.09
C VAL A 114 5.85 -22.27 -28.98
N LYS A 115 4.78 -22.67 -28.29
CA LYS A 115 3.59 -21.83 -28.11
C LYS A 115 3.95 -20.62 -27.23
N PRO A 116 3.53 -19.40 -27.62
CA PRO A 116 3.66 -18.22 -26.78
C PRO A 116 3.04 -18.44 -25.39
N GLN A 117 3.70 -17.93 -24.36
CA GLN A 117 3.26 -18.00 -22.99
C GLN A 117 2.70 -16.66 -22.54
N ARG A 118 1.59 -16.66 -21.78
CA ARG A 118 1.01 -15.44 -21.24
C ARG A 118 1.66 -15.10 -19.91
N ILE A 119 2.25 -13.91 -19.84
CA ILE A 119 2.88 -13.40 -18.62
C ILE A 119 2.28 -12.05 -18.23
N VAL A 120 2.18 -11.81 -16.92
CA VAL A 120 1.81 -10.50 -16.37
C VAL A 120 3.10 -9.86 -15.84
N PRO A 121 3.73 -8.95 -16.60
CA PRO A 121 5.00 -8.38 -16.22
C PRO A 121 4.86 -7.44 -15.03
N PHE A 122 5.87 -7.43 -14.17
CA PHE A 122 6.00 -6.45 -13.11
C PHE A 122 7.46 -6.09 -12.87
N VAL A 123 7.66 -4.89 -12.33
CA VAL A 123 8.96 -4.42 -11.83
C VAL A 123 8.85 -4.14 -10.34
N GLU A 124 9.99 -4.18 -9.64
CA GLU A 124 10.07 -3.88 -8.21
C GLU A 124 11.17 -2.87 -7.97
N ASP A 125 10.95 -2.02 -6.98
CA ASP A 125 11.95 -1.11 -6.45
C ASP A 125 11.80 -1.01 -4.93
N ILE A 126 12.84 -0.55 -4.24
CA ILE A 126 12.84 -0.33 -2.80
C ILE A 126 12.69 1.16 -2.54
N LYS A 127 11.54 1.58 -2.02
CA LYS A 127 11.21 2.99 -1.78
C LYS A 127 10.77 3.24 -0.35
N ASN A 128 10.98 4.46 0.13
CA ASN A 128 10.29 4.95 1.31
C ASN A 128 8.85 5.28 0.91
N ILE A 129 7.88 4.81 1.70
CA ILE A 129 6.46 4.97 1.40
C ILE A 129 5.70 5.57 2.58
N LEU A 130 4.61 6.27 2.26
CA LEU A 130 3.60 6.70 3.21
C LEU A 130 2.24 6.38 2.63
N VAL A 131 1.43 5.63 3.37
CA VAL A 131 0.05 5.30 2.99
C VAL A 131 -0.88 6.10 3.88
N PHE A 132 -1.68 6.96 3.29
CA PHE A 132 -2.76 7.66 3.98
C PHE A 132 -4.10 6.98 3.71
N ALA A 133 -4.79 6.61 4.78
CA ALA A 133 -6.15 6.09 4.75
C ALA A 133 -7.06 7.08 5.50
N PRO A 134 -7.90 7.87 4.80
CA PRO A 134 -8.84 8.75 5.48
C PRO A 134 -9.88 7.94 6.27
N GLY A 135 -10.43 8.56 7.31
CA GLY A 135 -11.53 8.00 8.08
C GLY A 135 -12.82 7.96 7.26
N GLY A 136 -13.60 6.89 7.41
CA GLY A 136 -14.88 6.71 6.72
C GLY A 136 -14.75 6.32 5.24
N GLU A 137 -15.89 6.27 4.56
CA GLU A 137 -15.93 6.07 3.11
C GLU A 137 -15.85 7.42 2.39
N VAL A 138 -14.91 7.52 1.46
CA VAL A 138 -14.65 8.75 0.70
C VAL A 138 -14.91 8.48 -0.78
N SER A 139 -15.60 9.40 -1.45
CA SER A 139 -15.94 9.26 -2.86
C SER A 139 -14.68 9.25 -3.75
N LYS A 140 -14.82 8.75 -4.98
CA LYS A 140 -13.71 8.74 -5.96
C LYS A 140 -13.22 10.17 -6.27
N GLU A 141 -14.15 11.11 -6.49
CA GLU A 141 -13.87 12.51 -6.82
C GLU A 141 -13.17 13.21 -5.65
N THR A 142 -13.69 13.03 -4.43
CA THR A 142 -13.08 13.52 -3.20
C THR A 142 -11.68 12.97 -2.99
N MET A 143 -11.47 11.66 -3.15
CA MET A 143 -10.14 11.04 -3.04
C MET A 143 -9.16 11.54 -4.09
N THR A 144 -9.62 11.76 -5.32
CA THR A 144 -8.78 12.27 -6.42
C THR A 144 -8.33 13.70 -6.12
N THR A 145 -9.26 14.55 -5.69
CA THR A 145 -8.98 15.92 -5.27
C THR A 145 -8.04 15.96 -4.07
N LEU A 146 -8.30 15.15 -3.04
CA LEU A 146 -7.47 15.06 -1.84
C LEU A 146 -6.05 14.60 -2.15
N GLN A 147 -5.90 13.61 -3.04
CA GLN A 147 -4.60 13.15 -3.53
C GLN A 147 -3.81 14.28 -4.20
N ALA A 148 -4.44 15.01 -5.13
CA ALA A 148 -3.80 16.13 -5.80
C ALA A 148 -3.43 17.25 -4.83
N ALA A 149 -4.35 17.61 -3.92
CA ALA A 149 -4.15 18.66 -2.94
C ALA A 149 -3.01 18.36 -1.96
N LEU A 150 -3.00 17.15 -1.39
CA LEU A 150 -1.94 16.73 -0.48
C LEU A 150 -0.58 16.64 -1.20
N LYS A 151 -0.52 16.10 -2.41
CA LYS A 151 0.73 16.06 -3.20
C LYS A 151 1.30 17.47 -3.39
N ARG A 152 0.47 18.41 -3.88
CA ARG A 152 0.85 19.81 -4.09
C ARG A 152 1.24 20.51 -2.79
N GLY A 153 0.53 20.22 -1.70
CA GLY A 153 0.87 20.72 -0.37
C GLY A 153 2.24 20.24 0.12
N ILE A 154 2.55 18.96 -0.06
CA ILE A 154 3.85 18.38 0.32
C ILE A 154 4.97 19.03 -0.49
N GLU A 155 4.81 19.13 -1.81
CA GLU A 155 5.78 19.79 -2.71
C GLU A 155 6.09 21.22 -2.25
N GLN A 156 5.06 22.01 -1.92
CA GLN A 156 5.26 23.40 -1.50
C GLN A 156 5.81 23.55 -0.08
N VAL A 157 5.39 22.73 0.88
CA VAL A 157 5.89 22.83 2.27
C VAL A 157 7.34 22.39 2.36
N PHE A 158 7.70 21.31 1.68
CA PHE A 158 9.03 20.71 1.78
C PHE A 158 9.97 21.12 0.63
N GLN A 159 9.49 21.95 -0.30
CA GLN A 159 10.28 22.49 -1.42
C GLN A 159 10.93 21.39 -2.26
N ILE A 160 10.18 20.32 -2.53
CA ILE A 160 10.62 19.19 -3.36
C ILE A 160 10.03 19.29 -4.77
N GLU A 161 10.73 18.74 -5.74
CA GLU A 161 10.25 18.74 -7.13
C GLU A 161 9.10 17.73 -7.33
N GLU A 162 8.24 18.00 -8.30
CA GLU A 162 7.09 17.13 -8.60
C GLU A 162 7.51 15.68 -8.93
N ALA A 163 8.67 15.52 -9.55
CA ALA A 163 9.26 14.24 -9.95
C ALA A 163 9.88 13.47 -8.78
N GLU A 164 10.16 14.11 -7.64
CA GLU A 164 10.76 13.47 -6.46
C GLU A 164 9.73 12.73 -5.61
N LEU A 165 8.45 13.10 -5.72
CA LEU A 165 7.35 12.50 -4.99
C LEU A 165 6.30 11.94 -5.94
N ALA A 166 6.22 10.62 -5.99
CA ALA A 166 5.13 9.95 -6.68
C ALA A 166 3.93 9.78 -5.74
N VAL A 167 2.73 9.87 -6.32
CA VAL A 167 1.47 9.58 -5.61
C VAL A 167 0.60 8.67 -6.47
N GLU A 168 0.02 7.65 -5.86
CA GLU A 168 -0.88 6.73 -6.55
C GLU A 168 -2.07 6.31 -5.68
N PRO A 169 -3.25 6.12 -6.28
CA PRO A 169 -4.41 5.61 -5.57
C PRO A 169 -4.29 4.10 -5.35
N LEU A 170 -4.71 3.64 -4.17
CA LEU A 170 -4.79 2.21 -3.85
C LEU A 170 -6.23 1.75 -3.61
N PRO A 171 -6.61 0.53 -4.06
CA PRO A 171 -5.81 -0.37 -4.90
C PRO A 171 -5.64 0.09 -6.36
N ASN A 172 -6.46 1.01 -6.86
CA ASN A 172 -6.37 1.55 -8.22
C ASN A 172 -7.18 2.85 -8.39
N SER A 173 -7.14 3.46 -9.58
CA SER A 173 -7.83 4.72 -9.91
C SER A 173 -9.36 4.68 -9.83
N ASP A 174 -9.96 3.50 -10.01
CA ASP A 174 -11.41 3.32 -10.06
C ASP A 174 -11.99 3.04 -8.66
N ASN A 175 -11.18 2.50 -7.75
CA ASN A 175 -11.54 2.20 -6.36
C ASN A 175 -10.46 2.77 -5.43
N ARG A 176 -10.58 4.05 -5.08
CA ARG A 176 -9.60 4.77 -4.28
C ARG A 176 -9.95 4.64 -2.79
N LYS A 177 -9.28 3.72 -2.11
CA LYS A 177 -9.43 3.48 -0.66
C LYS A 177 -8.33 4.16 0.15
N ARG A 178 -7.14 4.31 -0.43
CA ARG A 178 -5.95 4.90 0.22
C ARG A 178 -5.13 5.67 -0.80
N ILE A 179 -4.28 6.56 -0.31
CA ILE A 179 -3.31 7.30 -1.11
C ILE A 179 -1.91 6.79 -0.74
N LEU A 180 -1.17 6.29 -1.72
CA LEU A 180 0.22 5.88 -1.57
C LEU A 180 1.12 7.01 -2.06
N PHE A 181 1.97 7.52 -1.18
CA PHE A 181 3.10 8.37 -1.53
C PHE A 181 4.37 7.54 -1.48
N TYR A 182 5.27 7.74 -2.44
CA TYR A 182 6.61 7.15 -2.37
C TYR A 182 7.66 8.07 -2.98
N GLU A 183 8.84 8.07 -2.38
CA GLU A 183 9.97 8.88 -2.84
C GLU A 183 10.56 8.23 -4.11
N ALA A 184 10.54 8.98 -5.22
CA ALA A 184 10.91 8.45 -6.52
C ALA A 184 12.43 8.38 -6.73
N VAL A 185 13.19 9.24 -6.05
CA VAL A 185 14.65 9.37 -6.17
C VAL A 185 15.35 8.56 -5.08
N GLU A 186 16.48 7.93 -5.44
CA GLU A 186 17.36 7.22 -4.50
C GLU A 186 17.95 8.19 -3.47
N GLY A 187 17.93 7.80 -2.19
CA GLY A 187 18.39 8.62 -1.08
C GLY A 187 17.27 9.36 -0.33
N GLY A 188 16.13 9.59 -0.98
CA GLY A 188 14.91 10.12 -0.35
C GLY A 188 15.00 11.55 0.16
N ALA A 189 13.90 12.29 0.13
CA ALA A 189 13.84 13.62 0.74
C ALA A 189 13.63 13.56 2.27
N GLY A 190 13.31 12.38 2.81
CA GLY A 190 12.98 12.17 4.23
C GLY A 190 11.63 12.79 4.63
N VAL A 191 10.88 13.31 3.66
CA VAL A 191 9.64 14.07 3.87
C VAL A 191 8.53 13.17 4.40
N LEU A 192 8.45 11.93 3.91
CA LEU A 192 7.40 10.99 4.28
C LEU A 192 7.49 10.55 5.75
N ASN A 193 8.69 10.42 6.29
CA ASN A 193 8.88 10.10 7.71
C ASN A 193 8.37 11.25 8.60
N ARG A 194 8.72 12.49 8.24
CA ARG A 194 8.29 13.69 8.96
C ARG A 194 6.77 13.80 9.01
N LEU A 195 6.08 13.50 7.92
CA LEU A 195 4.61 13.48 7.89
C LEU A 195 3.98 12.49 8.87
N ALA A 196 4.63 11.36 9.13
CA ALA A 196 4.13 10.34 10.05
C ALA A 196 4.56 10.55 11.51
N ASP A 197 5.67 11.24 11.76
CA ASP A 197 6.27 11.37 13.09
C ASP A 197 6.08 12.76 13.71
N GLU A 198 6.15 13.84 12.93
CA GLU A 198 6.02 15.21 13.43
C GLU A 198 4.54 15.61 13.60
N PRO A 199 4.08 15.99 14.80
CA PRO A 199 2.67 16.21 15.06
C PRO A 199 1.97 17.25 14.18
N LYS A 200 2.72 18.22 13.63
CA LYS A 200 2.15 19.30 12.81
C LYS A 200 2.54 19.25 11.33
N ALA A 201 3.36 18.30 10.90
CA ALA A 201 3.82 18.26 9.50
C ALA A 201 2.66 18.07 8.50
N LEU A 202 1.74 17.14 8.77
CA LEU A 202 0.55 16.96 7.92
C LEU A 202 -0.40 18.17 7.97
N SER A 203 -0.53 18.80 9.13
CA SER A 203 -1.34 20.02 9.30
C SER A 203 -0.80 21.18 8.47
N MET A 204 0.53 21.37 8.44
CA MET A 204 1.18 22.36 7.58
C MET A 204 0.94 22.08 6.09
N VAL A 205 0.99 20.80 5.69
CA VAL A 205 0.69 20.40 4.31
C VAL A 205 -0.75 20.70 3.92
N ALA A 206 -1.71 20.39 4.78
CA ALA A 206 -3.12 20.67 4.51
C ALA A 206 -3.43 22.18 4.51
N ASP A 207 -2.83 22.97 5.41
CA ASP A 207 -2.89 24.44 5.39
C ASP A 207 -2.41 24.99 4.05
N GLN A 208 -1.25 24.50 3.58
CA GLN A 208 -0.67 24.94 2.32
C GLN A 208 -1.51 24.46 1.12
N ALA A 209 -2.07 23.25 1.16
CA ALA A 209 -2.96 22.75 0.13
C ALA A 209 -4.20 23.64 -0.05
N LEU A 210 -4.84 24.06 1.05
CA LEU A 210 -5.98 24.98 1.02
C LEU A 210 -5.61 26.35 0.41
N ARG A 211 -4.43 26.89 0.74
CA ARG A 211 -3.92 28.13 0.12
C ARG A 211 -3.68 27.99 -1.38
N ILE A 212 -3.05 26.88 -1.79
CA ILE A 212 -2.82 26.55 -3.21
C ILE A 212 -4.17 26.44 -3.95
N MET A 213 -5.22 25.95 -3.29
CA MET A 213 -6.59 25.86 -3.80
C MET A 213 -7.33 27.21 -3.85
N HIS A 214 -6.63 28.33 -3.66
CA HIS A 214 -7.17 29.69 -3.65
C HIS A 214 -8.11 29.96 -2.47
N TYR A 215 -7.82 29.43 -1.28
CA TYR A 215 -8.54 29.80 -0.07
C TYR A 215 -7.67 30.60 0.90
N LYS A 216 -8.32 31.48 1.65
CA LYS A 216 -7.75 32.32 2.70
C LYS A 216 -8.42 31.99 4.03
N ARG A 217 -7.60 31.68 5.02
CA ARG A 217 -8.02 31.57 6.41
C ARG A 217 -8.33 32.95 6.98
N GLN A 218 -9.49 33.10 7.62
CA GLN A 218 -9.93 34.35 8.26
C GLN A 218 -9.58 34.44 9.76
N GLY A 219 -9.16 33.32 10.36
CA GLY A 219 -8.86 33.23 11.79
C GLY A 219 -7.57 32.47 12.12
N PRO A 220 -7.39 32.09 13.39
CA PRO A 220 -6.24 31.28 13.81
C PRO A 220 -6.32 29.82 13.32
N ALA A 221 -7.54 29.31 13.13
CA ALA A 221 -7.83 27.96 12.61
C ALA A 221 -8.62 28.05 11.30
N TRP A 222 -8.52 27.03 10.45
CA TRP A 222 -9.36 26.91 9.26
C TRP A 222 -10.79 26.55 9.66
N ASP A 223 -11.76 27.06 8.92
CA ASP A 223 -13.17 26.80 9.17
C ASP A 223 -13.89 26.90 7.82
N VAL A 224 -14.65 25.86 7.49
CA VAL A 224 -15.34 25.72 6.21
C VAL A 224 -16.36 26.84 6.02
N ASP A 225 -17.00 27.30 7.10
CA ASP A 225 -18.09 28.27 7.03
C ASP A 225 -17.59 29.72 6.94
N THR A 226 -16.36 29.98 7.41
CA THR A 226 -15.81 31.35 7.52
C THR A 226 -14.60 31.61 6.64
N MET A 227 -13.96 30.57 6.08
CA MET A 227 -12.88 30.77 5.11
C MET A 227 -13.38 31.53 3.87
N ALA A 228 -12.49 32.30 3.25
CA ALA A 228 -12.82 33.03 2.03
C ALA A 228 -12.06 32.47 0.83
N GLU A 229 -12.65 32.58 -0.35
CA GLU A 229 -11.98 32.33 -1.61
C GLU A 229 -11.11 33.54 -2.02
N GLU A 230 -9.95 33.29 -2.61
CA GLU A 230 -9.15 34.33 -3.24
C GLU A 230 -9.79 34.75 -4.56
N LEU A 231 -10.02 36.04 -4.68
CA LEU A 231 -10.59 36.66 -5.86
C LEU A 231 -9.55 37.52 -6.57
N ASP A 232 -9.69 37.66 -7.88
CA ASP A 232 -8.92 38.60 -8.68
C ASP A 232 -9.35 40.06 -8.43
N GLU A 233 -8.71 41.01 -9.13
CA GLU A 233 -9.01 42.45 -9.02
C GLU A 233 -10.46 42.80 -9.41
N GLN A 234 -11.15 41.92 -10.12
CA GLN A 234 -12.53 42.09 -10.57
C GLN A 234 -13.53 41.37 -9.67
N GLY A 235 -13.07 40.67 -8.63
CA GLY A 235 -13.91 39.90 -7.71
C GLY A 235 -14.30 38.52 -8.23
N HIS A 236 -13.62 37.97 -9.24
CA HIS A 236 -13.86 36.63 -9.75
C HIS A 236 -12.89 35.60 -9.16
N ALA A 237 -13.33 34.36 -9.05
CA ALA A 237 -12.47 33.24 -8.65
C ALA A 237 -11.36 32.98 -9.69
N PHE A 238 -10.15 32.67 -9.23
CA PHE A 238 -9.01 32.39 -10.12
C PHE A 238 -9.17 31.14 -10.99
N CYS A 239 -9.95 30.16 -10.56
CA CYS A 239 -10.33 28.99 -11.36
C CYS A 239 -11.64 28.39 -10.85
N GLU A 240 -12.24 27.45 -11.58
CA GLU A 240 -13.45 26.74 -11.11
C GLU A 240 -13.08 25.45 -10.37
N ALA A 241 -12.96 24.32 -11.08
CA ALA A 241 -12.65 23.01 -10.50
C ALA A 241 -11.14 22.80 -10.24
N GLY A 242 -10.27 23.36 -11.09
CA GLY A 242 -8.83 23.25 -10.94
C GLY A 242 -8.07 24.00 -12.02
N CYS A 243 -6.81 24.34 -11.75
CA CYS A 243 -5.87 24.94 -12.69
C CYS A 243 -4.45 24.47 -12.38
N TYR A 244 -3.50 24.73 -13.30
CA TYR A 244 -2.10 24.38 -13.12
C TYR A 244 -1.38 25.14 -12.00
N ARG A 245 -1.98 26.22 -11.50
CA ARG A 245 -1.48 26.94 -10.32
C ARG A 245 -1.94 26.29 -9.02
N CYS A 246 -3.07 25.56 -9.03
CA CYS A 246 -3.58 24.84 -7.88
C CYS A 246 -3.26 23.33 -7.92
N LEU A 247 -4.19 22.51 -8.44
CA LEU A 247 -4.20 21.05 -8.34
C LEU A 247 -3.80 20.31 -9.61
N LEU A 248 -3.86 20.97 -10.78
CA LEU A 248 -3.58 20.29 -12.04
C LEU A 248 -2.07 20.25 -12.30
N SER A 249 -1.60 19.12 -12.81
CA SER A 249 -0.25 18.96 -13.32
C SER A 249 -0.24 18.11 -14.58
N TYR A 250 0.91 18.01 -15.25
CA TYR A 250 1.04 17.12 -16.39
C TYR A 250 0.97 15.63 -15.98
N TYR A 251 1.40 15.30 -14.76
CA TYR A 251 1.43 13.92 -14.28
C TYR A 251 0.05 13.38 -13.92
N ASN A 252 -0.88 14.24 -13.48
CA ASN A 252 -2.26 13.84 -13.16
C ASN A 252 -3.27 14.13 -14.29
N GLN A 253 -2.81 14.39 -15.53
CA GLN A 253 -3.69 14.67 -16.67
C GLN A 253 -4.84 13.67 -16.88
N PRO A 254 -4.65 12.34 -16.72
CA PRO A 254 -5.74 11.38 -16.83
C PRO A 254 -6.85 11.55 -15.77
N GLU A 255 -6.56 12.26 -14.68
CA GLU A 255 -7.44 12.45 -13.53
C GLU A 255 -8.08 13.85 -13.50
N HIS A 256 -7.73 14.76 -14.42
CA HIS A 256 -8.21 16.16 -14.42
C HIS A 256 -9.74 16.28 -14.36
N VAL A 257 -10.46 15.35 -15.00
CA VAL A 257 -11.93 15.34 -15.02
C VAL A 257 -12.57 14.98 -13.68
N ASP A 258 -11.83 14.31 -12.80
CA ASP A 258 -12.28 13.88 -11.47
C ASP A 258 -11.76 14.81 -10.35
N ILE A 259 -10.97 15.85 -10.69
CA ILE A 259 -10.42 16.82 -9.73
C ILE A 259 -11.37 18.02 -9.63
N ASP A 260 -11.84 18.30 -8.40
CA ASP A 260 -12.63 19.49 -8.09
C ASP A 260 -12.21 20.08 -6.74
N ARG A 261 -11.50 21.22 -6.77
CA ARG A 261 -11.06 21.95 -5.57
C ARG A 261 -12.23 22.50 -4.73
N ARG A 262 -13.45 22.52 -5.27
CA ARG A 262 -14.68 22.92 -4.58
C ARG A 262 -15.46 21.73 -4.02
N ASP A 263 -14.93 20.51 -4.16
CA ASP A 263 -15.52 19.32 -3.55
C ASP A 263 -15.67 19.53 -2.03
N PRO A 264 -16.90 19.56 -1.50
CA PRO A 264 -17.16 19.97 -0.13
C PRO A 264 -16.55 18.99 0.88
N ASP A 265 -16.48 17.71 0.54
CA ASP A 265 -15.95 16.68 1.43
C ASP A 265 -14.40 16.71 1.43
N ALA A 266 -13.76 16.98 0.30
CA ALA A 266 -12.32 17.20 0.24
C ALA A 266 -11.91 18.43 1.06
N ILE A 267 -12.67 19.52 0.93
CA ILE A 267 -12.47 20.73 1.73
C ILE A 267 -12.60 20.44 3.23
N LYS A 268 -13.67 19.75 3.65
CA LYS A 268 -13.86 19.38 5.06
C LYS A 268 -12.70 18.55 5.60
N ILE A 269 -12.27 17.55 4.84
CA ILE A 269 -11.13 16.70 5.21
C ILE A 269 -9.87 17.56 5.32
N LEU A 270 -9.55 18.40 4.32
CA LEU A 270 -8.37 19.26 4.34
C LEU A 270 -8.39 20.27 5.49
N VAL A 271 -9.53 20.88 5.79
CA VAL A 271 -9.70 21.79 6.93
C VAL A 271 -9.48 21.04 8.25
N ALA A 272 -10.05 19.83 8.39
CA ALA A 272 -9.84 19.01 9.58
C ALA A 272 -8.36 18.62 9.74
N LEU A 273 -7.70 18.19 8.66
CA LEU A 273 -6.27 17.88 8.64
C LEU A 273 -5.41 19.11 9.00
N ALA A 274 -5.74 20.28 8.45
CA ALA A 274 -5.01 21.53 8.69
C ALA A 274 -5.09 21.98 10.15
N ASN A 275 -6.18 21.68 10.84
CA ASN A 275 -6.35 21.97 12.26
C ASN A 275 -5.87 20.84 13.18
N GLY A 276 -5.73 19.63 12.64
CA GLY A 276 -5.40 18.42 13.39
C GLY A 276 -3.93 18.29 13.78
N SER A 277 -3.59 17.10 14.26
CA SER A 277 -2.23 16.67 14.51
C SER A 277 -2.07 15.17 14.26
N VAL A 278 -0.84 14.79 13.97
CA VAL A 278 -0.42 13.39 13.87
C VAL A 278 0.03 12.92 15.24
N GLU A 279 -0.49 11.79 15.66
CA GLU A 279 -0.06 11.08 16.86
C GLU A 279 0.49 9.74 16.44
N ARG A 280 1.78 9.53 16.69
CA ARG A 280 2.38 8.22 16.51
C ARG A 280 1.69 7.25 17.45
N CYS A 281 1.12 6.18 16.92
CA CYS A 281 0.69 5.09 17.77
C CYS A 281 1.95 4.55 18.42
N ALA A 282 2.00 4.53 19.75
CA ALA A 282 2.99 3.72 20.44
C ALA A 282 2.86 2.33 19.82
N GLN A 283 3.92 1.87 19.17
CA GLN A 283 3.94 0.52 18.62
C GLN A 283 3.80 -0.43 19.82
N GLU A 284 2.58 -0.82 20.17
CA GLU A 284 2.38 -2.24 20.39
C GLU A 284 2.65 -2.86 19.02
N PRO A 285 3.70 -3.67 18.89
CA PRO A 285 4.18 -4.07 17.59
C PRO A 285 3.01 -4.72 16.82
N GLU A 286 2.59 -4.16 15.69
CA GLU A 286 1.66 -4.82 14.79
C GLU A 286 2.47 -5.86 13.99
N GLY A 287 2.19 -7.13 14.28
CA GLY A 287 3.09 -8.27 14.03
C GLY A 287 3.89 -8.69 15.27
N GLY A 288 3.81 -7.88 16.32
CA GLY A 288 4.15 -8.22 17.69
C GLY A 288 3.11 -9.16 18.27
N MET A 289 3.62 -10.02 19.10
CA MET A 289 2.82 -10.90 19.90
C MET A 289 1.92 -10.08 20.81
N SER A 290 0.64 -10.45 20.98
CA SER A 290 -0.20 -9.84 22.02
C SER A 290 0.56 -9.83 23.35
N GLY A 291 0.31 -8.89 24.26
CA GLY A 291 1.02 -8.86 25.56
C GLY A 291 0.98 -10.20 26.32
N LEU A 292 -0.04 -11.04 26.06
CA LEU A 292 -0.12 -12.43 26.52
C LEU A 292 0.81 -13.38 25.74
N GLN A 293 0.79 -13.34 24.41
CA GLN A 293 1.70 -14.14 23.57
C GLN A 293 3.18 -13.82 23.87
N ALA A 294 3.52 -12.54 24.06
CA ALA A 294 4.87 -12.06 24.41
C ALA A 294 5.34 -12.66 25.74
N ARG A 295 4.52 -12.51 26.79
CA ARG A 295 4.77 -13.07 28.11
C ARG A 295 4.88 -14.60 28.07
N PHE A 296 4.01 -15.27 27.31
CA PHE A 296 4.06 -16.72 27.18
C PHE A 296 5.36 -17.21 26.55
N ILE A 297 5.85 -16.57 25.48
CA ILE A 297 7.15 -16.90 24.90
C ILE A 297 8.29 -16.59 25.85
N GLU A 298 8.21 -15.50 26.63
CA GLU A 298 9.21 -15.18 27.66
C GLU A 298 9.25 -16.27 28.74
N THR A 299 8.11 -16.71 29.24
CA THR A 299 8.01 -17.85 30.18
C THR A 299 8.59 -19.13 29.59
N LEU A 300 8.34 -19.43 28.30
CA LEU A 300 8.95 -20.59 27.63
C LEU A 300 10.48 -20.47 27.56
N LYS A 301 11.00 -19.28 27.26
CA LYS A 301 12.45 -19.01 27.20
C LYS A 301 13.11 -19.14 28.57
N GLU A 302 12.52 -18.55 29.61
CA GLU A 302 13.01 -18.66 31.00
C GLU A 302 13.10 -20.11 31.46
N ARG A 303 12.22 -20.98 30.93
CA ARG A 303 12.14 -22.40 31.27
C ARG A 303 12.87 -23.32 30.29
N ASN A 304 13.60 -22.77 29.32
CA ASN A 304 14.29 -23.52 28.26
C ASN A 304 13.38 -24.51 27.52
N LEU A 305 12.13 -24.12 27.27
CA LEU A 305 11.15 -24.92 26.52
C LEU A 305 11.12 -24.54 25.04
N PRO A 306 10.69 -25.45 24.14
CA PRO A 306 10.54 -25.15 22.72
C PRO A 306 9.61 -23.96 22.47
N ILE A 307 10.08 -22.98 21.70
CA ILE A 307 9.29 -21.80 21.31
C ILE A 307 8.53 -22.04 19.99
N PRO A 308 7.34 -21.44 19.80
CA PRO A 308 6.62 -21.50 18.53
C PRO A 308 7.43 -20.94 17.36
N ASP A 309 7.34 -21.55 16.19
CA ASP A 309 8.09 -21.14 14.99
C ASP A 309 7.37 -20.06 14.16
N ARG A 310 6.05 -19.92 14.34
CA ARG A 310 5.25 -18.90 13.66
C ARG A 310 4.29 -18.22 14.63
N SER A 311 4.02 -16.94 14.38
CA SER A 311 3.06 -16.13 15.12
C SER A 311 2.15 -15.36 14.17
N ASN A 312 0.95 -15.00 14.65
CA ASN A 312 -0.05 -14.18 13.95
C ASN A 312 -0.31 -14.63 12.50
N VAL A 313 -0.53 -15.94 12.29
CA VAL A 313 -0.76 -16.49 10.94
C VAL A 313 -2.17 -16.14 10.47
N PRO A 314 -2.35 -15.36 9.39
CA PRO A 314 -3.67 -14.96 8.94
C PRO A 314 -4.44 -16.13 8.33
N LEU A 315 -5.72 -16.22 8.67
CA LEU A 315 -6.70 -17.16 8.13
C LEU A 315 -7.38 -16.52 6.90
N LYS A 316 -7.78 -17.36 5.93
CA LYS A 316 -8.53 -16.88 4.76
C LYS A 316 -9.93 -16.35 5.12
N SER A 317 -10.49 -16.78 6.26
CA SER A 317 -11.80 -16.38 6.77
C SER A 317 -11.80 -15.01 7.46
N GLY A 318 -10.63 -14.50 7.87
CA GLY A 318 -10.51 -13.19 8.52
C GLY A 318 -9.87 -13.22 9.92
N GLY A 319 -9.79 -14.38 10.58
CA GLY A 319 -9.08 -14.53 11.87
C GLY A 319 -7.56 -14.70 11.76
N THR A 320 -6.87 -14.86 12.89
CA THR A 320 -5.43 -15.14 12.96
C THR A 320 -5.13 -16.28 13.95
N LEU A 321 -4.12 -17.11 13.66
CA LEU A 321 -3.56 -18.04 14.63
C LEU A 321 -2.48 -17.31 15.46
N PRO A 322 -2.65 -17.18 16.79
CA PRO A 322 -1.73 -16.47 17.67
C PRO A 322 -0.30 -16.99 17.59
N LEU A 323 -0.12 -18.29 17.84
CA LEU A 323 1.17 -18.98 17.86
C LEU A 323 1.00 -20.37 17.25
N VAL A 324 2.02 -20.84 16.53
CA VAL A 324 1.98 -22.13 15.84
C VAL A 324 3.30 -22.87 16.02
N TYR A 325 3.19 -24.14 16.42
CA TYR A 325 4.22 -25.16 16.33
C TYR A 325 4.00 -26.01 15.08
N SER A 326 4.68 -25.69 13.98
CA SER A 326 4.53 -26.38 12.69
C SER A 326 4.95 -27.85 12.78
N LYS A 327 6.02 -28.16 13.52
CA LYS A 327 6.50 -29.56 13.73
C LYS A 327 5.43 -30.43 14.39
N TYR A 328 4.75 -29.88 15.40
CA TYR A 328 3.77 -30.60 16.21
C TYR A 328 2.33 -30.46 15.70
N ARG A 329 2.14 -29.67 14.64
CA ARG A 329 0.82 -29.27 14.12
C ARG A 329 -0.09 -28.73 15.23
N THR A 330 0.44 -27.85 16.07
CA THR A 330 -0.32 -27.29 17.19
C THR A 330 -0.43 -25.77 17.05
N ALA A 331 -1.64 -25.25 17.13
CA ALA A 331 -1.91 -23.82 17.28
C ALA A 331 -2.20 -23.52 18.76
N VAL A 332 -1.54 -22.50 19.31
CA VAL A 332 -1.77 -22.06 20.70
C VAL A 332 -2.69 -20.84 20.68
N VAL A 333 -3.71 -20.86 21.52
CA VAL A 333 -4.70 -19.78 21.70
C VAL A 333 -4.76 -19.37 23.17
N PHE A 334 -5.19 -18.13 23.45
CA PHE A 334 -5.15 -17.52 24.78
C PHE A 334 -6.57 -17.22 25.26
N GLY A 335 -7.41 -18.25 25.35
CA GLY A 335 -8.86 -18.17 25.58
C GLY A 335 -9.65 -18.94 24.53
N GLU A 336 -10.98 -18.90 24.67
CA GLU A 336 -11.92 -19.66 23.84
C GLU A 336 -11.68 -19.37 22.34
N ALA A 337 -11.26 -20.40 21.60
CA ALA A 337 -10.98 -20.27 20.18
C ALA A 337 -12.28 -19.96 19.43
N CYS A 338 -12.26 -18.98 18.54
CA CYS A 338 -13.40 -18.75 17.67
C CYS A 338 -13.63 -19.93 16.72
N ASP A 339 -14.89 -20.14 16.33
CA ASP A 339 -15.31 -21.26 15.47
C ASP A 339 -14.46 -21.35 14.17
N GLU A 340 -14.05 -20.21 13.61
CA GLU A 340 -13.19 -20.15 12.42
C GLU A 340 -11.78 -20.74 12.64
N VAL A 341 -11.18 -20.50 13.81
CA VAL A 341 -9.87 -21.05 14.18
C VAL A 341 -9.99 -22.55 14.39
N VAL A 342 -11.07 -22.99 15.04
CA VAL A 342 -11.35 -24.41 15.28
C VAL A 342 -11.56 -25.16 13.97
N GLU A 343 -12.38 -24.60 13.06
CA GLU A 343 -12.65 -25.18 11.74
C GLU A 343 -11.38 -25.22 10.87
N TYR A 344 -10.62 -24.12 10.83
CA TYR A 344 -9.35 -24.08 10.09
C TYR A 344 -8.34 -25.11 10.59
N CYS A 345 -8.25 -25.28 11.91
CA CYS A 345 -7.36 -26.26 12.53
C CYS A 345 -7.84 -27.69 12.25
N ALA A 346 -9.14 -27.97 12.37
CA ALA A 346 -9.72 -29.27 12.06
C ALA A 346 -9.47 -29.68 10.60
N ASP A 347 -9.73 -28.79 9.65
CA ASP A 347 -9.51 -29.01 8.21
C ASP A 347 -8.06 -29.36 7.86
N ARG A 348 -7.12 -28.83 8.65
CA ARG A 348 -5.68 -28.98 8.43
C ARG A 348 -5.05 -29.93 9.44
N ALA A 349 -5.81 -30.70 10.20
CA ALA A 349 -5.26 -31.59 11.23
C ALA A 349 -4.25 -30.87 12.15
N PHE A 350 -4.58 -29.65 12.57
CA PHE A 350 -3.92 -28.93 13.65
C PHE A 350 -4.68 -29.14 14.95
N THR A 351 -3.94 -29.38 16.03
CA THR A 351 -4.48 -29.41 17.40
C THR A 351 -4.55 -27.98 17.93
N VAL A 352 -5.66 -27.60 18.56
CA VAL A 352 -5.79 -26.32 19.27
C VAL A 352 -5.42 -26.54 20.74
N LEU A 353 -4.39 -25.83 21.20
CA LEU A 353 -3.98 -25.78 22.60
C LEU A 353 -4.40 -24.44 23.18
N ASP A 354 -5.47 -24.44 23.98
CA ASP A 354 -5.86 -23.25 24.74
C ASP A 354 -5.03 -23.17 26.02
N VAL A 355 -4.24 -22.11 26.17
CA VAL A 355 -3.44 -21.85 27.37
C VAL A 355 -4.13 -20.90 28.35
N GLY A 356 -5.25 -20.29 27.96
CA GLY A 356 -5.97 -19.32 28.77
C GLY A 356 -5.22 -17.98 28.98
N PRO A 357 -5.90 -16.99 29.58
CA PRO A 357 -5.33 -15.66 29.81
C PRO A 357 -4.46 -15.54 31.07
N ASP A 358 -4.54 -16.52 31.99
CA ASP A 358 -3.91 -16.45 33.32
C ASP A 358 -2.62 -17.27 33.39
N GLU A 359 -1.56 -16.69 33.96
CA GLU A 359 -0.23 -17.32 34.08
C GLU A 359 -0.26 -18.61 34.92
N ASP A 360 -1.14 -18.71 35.92
CA ASP A 360 -1.34 -19.91 36.74
C ASP A 360 -1.87 -21.11 35.93
N MET A 361 -2.55 -20.86 34.80
CA MET A 361 -3.02 -21.89 33.89
C MET A 361 -1.89 -22.41 33.00
N TRP A 362 -0.91 -21.57 32.67
CA TRP A 362 0.22 -21.94 31.82
C TRP A 362 1.04 -23.05 32.47
N ASP A 363 1.29 -22.98 33.78
CA ASP A 363 2.04 -23.99 34.52
C ASP A 363 1.42 -25.39 34.42
N ARG A 364 0.09 -25.46 34.56
CA ARG A 364 -0.64 -26.72 34.44
C ARG A 364 -0.58 -27.26 33.02
N ILE A 365 -0.71 -26.40 32.03
CA ILE A 365 -0.84 -26.79 30.61
C ILE A 365 0.51 -27.19 30.02
N LEU A 366 1.59 -26.49 30.39
CA LEU A 366 2.96 -26.85 30.05
C LEU A 366 3.34 -28.22 30.64
N THR A 367 2.88 -28.52 31.86
CA THR A 367 3.13 -29.81 32.52
C THR A 367 2.29 -30.95 31.93
N GLN A 368 1.09 -30.67 31.40
CA GLN A 368 0.19 -31.70 30.85
C GLN A 368 0.43 -31.99 29.35
N SER A 369 1.09 -31.09 28.63
CA SER A 369 1.31 -31.17 27.19
C SER A 369 2.61 -31.90 26.83
N HIS A 370 2.72 -33.15 27.28
CA HIS A 370 3.90 -34.04 27.20
C HIS A 370 4.45 -34.36 25.78
N GLY A 371 3.86 -33.82 24.71
CA GLY A 371 4.33 -33.99 23.33
C GLY A 371 5.10 -32.80 22.76
N ILE A 372 4.94 -31.61 23.32
CA ILE A 372 5.53 -30.35 22.78
C ILE A 372 6.68 -29.86 23.67
N PHE A 373 6.58 -30.07 24.98
CA PHE A 373 7.46 -29.45 25.98
C PHE A 373 8.41 -30.44 26.70
N ASP A 374 8.35 -31.73 26.39
CA ASP A 374 9.12 -32.78 27.07
C ASP A 374 10.53 -33.02 26.48
N GLU A 375 10.92 -32.36 25.38
CA GLU A 375 12.28 -32.44 24.84
C GLU A 375 13.24 -31.54 25.67
N GLN A 376 13.48 -31.90 26.92
CA GLN A 376 14.70 -31.53 27.65
C GLN A 376 15.78 -32.59 27.41
N GLY A 377 16.67 -32.30 26.44
CA GLY A 377 18.07 -32.74 26.35
C GLY A 377 18.41 -34.23 26.46
N VAL A 378 18.76 -34.85 25.32
CA VAL A 378 19.87 -35.85 25.25
C VAL A 378 20.58 -35.71 23.90
N GLY A 379 21.91 -35.50 23.96
CA GLY A 379 22.84 -35.59 22.82
C GLY A 379 24.00 -34.60 22.95
N ASP A 380 24.73 -34.55 24.07
CA ASP A 380 26.07 -35.17 24.08
C ASP A 380 26.14 -36.58 23.46
N ASN A 381 26.79 -36.68 22.29
CA ASN A 381 27.78 -37.70 21.96
C ASN A 381 28.41 -37.44 20.58
N GLU A 382 29.74 -37.25 20.62
CA GLU A 382 30.79 -37.38 19.58
C GLU A 382 30.73 -36.54 18.28
#